data_AF-A0AA38GI82-F1
#
_entry.id   AF-A0AA38GI82-F1
#
_cell.length_a   1.000
_cell.length_b   1.000
_cell.length_c   1.000
_cell.angle_alpha   90.00
_cell.angle_beta   90.00
_cell.angle_gamma   90.00
#
_symmetry.space_group_name_H-M   'P 1'
#
loop_
_entity.id
_entity.type
_entity.pdbx_description
1 polymer ?
#
loop_
_entity_poly.entity_id
_entity_poly.type
_entity_poly.pdbx_seq_one_letter_code
_entity_poly.pdbx_strand_id
1 'polypeptide(L)' 'IGGVTGHLLEQNARAFEQITTNLAAYRILENINLFCRARDNIFAILNDMKDMPGIMSQMPPLPVMINENLADSILPTPPQ' A
#
# COMPACT_ATOMS: atom_id res chain seq x y z
N ILE A 1 15.93 3.94 -1.63
CA ILE A 1 14.99 4.63 -0.71
C ILE A 1 15.33 4.11 0.69
N GLY A 2 15.81 4.96 1.59
CA GLY A 2 16.19 4.54 2.94
C GLY A 2 15.03 4.59 3.92
N GLY A 3 15.18 3.95 5.09
CA GLY A 3 14.22 4.04 6.21
C GLY A 3 12.94 3.23 6.04
N VAL A 4 11.98 3.47 6.93
CA VAL A 4 10.68 2.74 6.99
C VAL A 4 9.92 2.85 5.68
N THR A 5 9.80 4.05 5.12
CA THR A 5 9.13 4.31 3.84
C THR A 5 9.76 3.52 2.69
N GLY A 6 11.09 3.42 2.64
CA GLY A 6 11.78 2.59 1.65
C GLY A 6 11.47 1.10 1.80
N HIS A 7 11.43 0.60 3.03
CA HIS A 7 11.11 -0.79 3.32
C HIS A 7 9.66 -1.14 2.93
N LEU A 8 8.69 -0.27 3.25
CA LEU A 8 7.29 -0.47 2.90
C LEU A 8 7.06 -0.44 1.38
N LEU A 9 7.77 0.44 0.66
CA LEU A 9 7.75 0.47 -0.80
C LEU A 9 8.32 -0.82 -1.42
N GLU A 10 9.41 -1.35 -0.87
CA GLU A 10 9.98 -2.63 -1.33
C GLU A 10 9.02 -3.81 -1.05
N GLN A 11 8.38 -3.83 0.12
CA GLN A 11 7.37 -4.83 0.43
C GLN A 11 6.21 -4.80 -0.56
N ASN A 12 5.76 -3.60 -0.97
CA ASN A 12 4.71 -3.46 -1.98
C ASN A 12 5.15 -3.98 -3.34
N ALA A 13 6.36 -3.64 -3.78
CA ALA A 13 6.89 -4.14 -5.04
C ALA A 13 6.86 -5.70 -5.08
N ARG A 14 7.35 -6.34 -4.01
CA ARG A 14 7.32 -7.81 -3.89
C ARG A 14 5.90 -8.37 -3.83
N ALA A 15 4.99 -7.70 -3.10
CA ALA A 15 3.59 -8.12 -3.04
C ALA A 15 2.93 -8.09 -4.43
N PHE A 16 3.19 -7.06 -5.23
CA PHE A 16 2.66 -6.95 -6.58
C PHE A 16 3.24 -8.00 -7.54
N GLU A 17 4.54 -8.29 -7.46
CA GLU A 17 5.16 -9.40 -8.21
C GLU A 17 4.51 -10.74 -7.88
N GLN A 18 4.25 -11.00 -6.59
CA GLN A 18 3.60 -12.21 -6.15
C GLN A 18 2.12 -12.27 -6.56
N ILE A 19 1.41 -11.13 -6.53
CA ILE A 19 0.04 -11.03 -7.05
C ILE A 19 0.00 -11.43 -8.52
N THR A 20 0.89 -10.88 -9.35
CA THR A 20 1.00 -11.24 -10.77
C THR A 20 1.24 -12.74 -10.95
N THR A 21 2.16 -13.31 -10.17
CA THR A 21 2.46 -14.75 -10.21
C THR A 21 1.24 -15.61 -9.84
N ASN A 22 0.53 -15.25 -8.77
CA ASN A 22 -0.65 -15.96 -8.31
C ASN A 22 -1.82 -15.86 -9.31
N LEU A 23 -1.99 -14.70 -9.96
CA LEU A 23 -2.99 -14.52 -11.01
C LEU A 23 -2.69 -15.43 -12.21
N ALA A 24 -1.43 -15.50 -12.64
CA ALA A 24 -1.02 -16.42 -13.71
C ALA A 24 -1.23 -17.90 -13.36
N ALA A 25 -1.19 -18.24 -12.06
CA ALA A 25 -1.44 -19.57 -11.55
C ALA A 25 -2.92 -19.84 -11.15
N TYR A 26 -3.85 -18.91 -11.41
CA TYR A 26 -5.26 -18.98 -10.99
C TYR A 26 -5.47 -19.10 -9.46
N ARG A 27 -4.52 -18.66 -8.65
CA ARG A 27 -4.53 -18.71 -7.18
C ARG A 27 -5.02 -17.38 -6.57
N ILE A 28 -6.19 -16.92 -6.99
CA ILE A 28 -6.70 -15.58 -6.67
C ILE A 28 -6.90 -15.38 -5.16
N LEU A 29 -7.33 -16.41 -4.43
CA LEU A 29 -7.55 -16.34 -2.98
C LEU A 29 -6.26 -16.04 -2.20
N GLU A 30 -5.10 -16.46 -2.71
CA GLU A 30 -3.80 -16.17 -2.09
C GLU A 30 -3.43 -14.69 -2.18
N ASN A 31 -4.07 -13.93 -3.07
CA ASN A 31 -3.82 -12.49 -3.22
C ASN A 31 -4.52 -11.62 -2.17
N ILE A 32 -5.51 -12.14 -1.45
CA ILE A 32 -6.27 -11.34 -0.47
C ILE A 32 -5.31 -10.74 0.58
N ASN A 33 -4.43 -11.56 1.16
CA ASN A 33 -3.46 -11.08 2.14
C ASN A 33 -2.45 -10.09 1.53
N LEU A 34 -2.03 -10.32 0.28
CA LEU A 34 -1.09 -9.45 -0.43
C LEU A 34 -1.70 -8.08 -0.71
N PHE A 35 -2.97 -8.03 -1.13
CA PHE A 35 -3.69 -6.78 -1.32
C PHE A 35 -3.89 -6.02 0.00
N CYS A 36 -4.23 -6.70 1.09
CA CYS A 36 -4.30 -6.06 2.42
C CYS A 36 -2.95 -5.45 2.81
N ARG A 37 -1.85 -6.20 2.67
CA ARG A 37 -0.51 -5.70 2.99
C ARG A 37 -0.13 -4.50 2.13
N ALA A 38 -0.42 -4.55 0.83
CA ALA A 38 -0.16 -3.43 -0.07
C ALA A 38 -0.96 -2.18 0.32
N ARG A 39 -2.25 -2.33 0.64
CA ARG A 39 -3.12 -1.25 1.15
C ARG A 39 -2.52 -0.65 2.42
N ASP A 40 -2.23 -1.48 3.41
CA ASP A 40 -1.79 -1.03 4.74
C ASP A 40 -0.43 -0.31 4.66
N ASN A 41 0.50 -0.82 3.85
CA ASN A 41 1.78 -0.18 3.59
C ASN A 41 1.63 1.19 2.92
N ILE A 42 0.73 1.32 1.93
CA ILE A 42 0.48 2.61 1.27
C ILE A 42 -0.12 3.60 2.26
N PHE A 43 -1.08 3.18 3.09
CA PHE A 43 -1.63 4.02 4.16
C PHE A 43 -0.55 4.51 5.13
N ALA A 44 0.33 3.61 5.58
CA ALA A 44 1.42 3.97 6.48
C ALA A 44 2.37 5.00 5.84
N ILE A 45 2.72 4.82 4.56
CA ILE A 45 3.56 5.78 3.81
C ILE A 45 2.87 7.14 3.69
N LEU A 46 1.58 7.17 3.33
CA LEU A 46 0.83 8.42 3.16
C LEU A 46 0.69 9.19 4.47
N ASN A 47 0.48 8.48 5.58
CA ASN A 47 0.45 9.10 6.91
C ASN A 47 1.81 9.66 7.31
N ASP A 48 2.91 8.90 7.11
CA ASP A 48 4.27 9.38 7.37
C ASP A 48 4.62 10.64 6.55
N MET A 49 4.21 10.67 5.28
CA MET A 49 4.39 11.83 4.40
C MET A 49 3.61 13.07 4.86
N LYS A 50 2.40 12.87 5.41
CA LYS A 50 1.56 13.97 5.90
C LYS A 50 2.16 14.65 7.13
N ASP A 51 2.82 13.87 7.99
CA ASP A 51 3.41 14.34 9.24
C ASP A 51 4.89 14.79 9.08
N MET A 52 5.43 14.69 7.87
CA MET A 52 6.84 15.02 7.60
C MET A 52 7.10 16.54 7.65
N PRO A 53 8.05 17.00 8.49
CA PRO A 53 8.38 18.43 8.59
C PRO A 53 9.23 18.92 7.41
N GLY A 54 9.39 20.25 7.31
CA GLY A 54 10.30 20.89 6.36
C GLY A 54 9.71 21.05 4.95
N ILE A 55 10.55 20.91 3.92
CA ILE A 55 10.13 21.17 2.52
C ILE A 55 9.02 20.21 2.07
N MET A 56 8.98 18.99 2.63
CA MET A 56 7.95 18.01 2.29
C MET A 56 6.54 18.45 2.69
N SER A 57 6.38 19.26 3.74
CA SER A 57 5.07 19.81 4.13
C SER A 57 4.54 20.89 3.17
N GLN A 58 5.40 21.42 2.29
CA GLN A 58 5.06 22.41 1.26
C GLN A 58 4.81 21.76 -0.10
N MET A 59 5.10 20.46 -0.25
CA MET A 59 4.85 19.79 -1.51
C MET A 59 3.34 19.66 -1.76
N PRO A 60 2.90 19.75 -3.02
CA PRO A 60 1.52 19.47 -3.35
C PRO A 60 1.16 18.03 -2.97
N PRO A 61 -0.13 17.76 -2.66
CA PRO A 61 -0.58 16.40 -2.41
C PRO A 61 -0.34 15.52 -3.64
N LEU A 62 -0.17 14.21 -3.40
CA LEU A 62 -0.02 13.26 -4.50
C LEU A 62 -1.25 13.30 -5.42
N PRO A 63 -1.05 13.22 -6.75
CA PRO A 63 -2.14 13.36 -7.71
C PRO A 63 -3.11 12.17 -7.69
N VAL A 64 -2.72 11.06 -7.07
CA VAL A 64 -3.53 9.85 -6.93
C VAL A 64 -3.38 9.28 -5.53
N MET A 65 -4.51 8.88 -4.96
CA MET A 65 -4.61 8.27 -3.64
C MET A 65 -5.36 6.95 -3.75
N ILE A 66 -5.21 6.08 -2.75
CA ILE A 66 -6.04 4.88 -2.66
C ILE A 66 -7.50 5.28 -2.54
N ASN A 67 -8.38 4.57 -3.25
CA ASN A 67 -9.82 4.64 -3.02
C ASN A 67 -10.16 3.79 -1.78
N GLU A 68 -10.17 4.43 -0.62
CA GLU A 68 -10.38 3.77 0.69
C GLU A 68 -11.73 3.05 0.73
N ASN A 69 -12.80 3.71 0.27
CA ASN A 69 -14.15 3.13 0.21
C ASN A 69 -14.18 1.83 -0.62
N LEU A 70 -13.50 1.83 -1.78
CA LEU A 70 -13.41 0.64 -2.59
C LEU A 70 -12.57 -0.44 -1.89
N ALA A 71 -11.42 -0.08 -1.35
CA ALA A 71 -10.53 -1.00 -0.65
C ALA A 71 -11.25 -1.67 0.54
N ASP A 72 -12.00 -0.92 1.33
CA ASP A 72 -12.74 -1.42 2.49
C ASP A 72 -13.95 -2.28 2.08
N SER A 73 -14.51 -2.04 0.89
CA SER A 73 -15.62 -2.84 0.37
C SER A 73 -15.20 -4.21 -0.19
N ILE A 74 -13.94 -4.36 -0.62
CA ILE A 74 -13.46 -5.58 -1.28
C ILE A 74 -12.39 -6.35 -0.50
N LEU A 75 -11.66 -5.68 0.41
CA LEU A 75 -10.62 -6.28 1.22
C LEU A 75 -11.07 -6.41 2.67
N PRO A 76 -10.64 -7.48 3.38
CA PRO A 76 -10.80 -7.55 4.83
C PRO A 76 -10.24 -6.29 5.50
N THR A 77 -11.05 -5.68 6.38
CA THR A 77 -10.60 -4.57 7.20
C THR A 77 -9.67 -5.09 8.31
N PRO A 78 -8.61 -4.34 8.68
CA PRO A 78 -7.87 -4.65 9.89
C PRO A 78 -8.81 -4.59 11.10
N PRO A 79 -8.63 -5.44 12.13
CA PRO A 79 -9.36 -5.28 13.38
C PRO A 79 -9.11 -3.87 13.95
N GLN A 80 -10.18 -3.18 14.36
CA GLN A 80 -10.13 -1.86 14.99
C GLN A 80 -9.47 -1.90 16.37
#